data_AF-A0A927NNH5-F1
#
_entry.id   AF-A0A927NNH5-F1
#
_cell.length_a   1.000
_cell.length_b   1.000
_cell.length_c   1.000
_cell.angle_alpha   90.00
_cell.angle_beta   90.00
_cell.angle_gamma   90.00
#
_symmetry.space_group_name_H-M   'P 1'
#
loop_
_entity.id
_entity.type
_entity.pdbx_description
1 polymer ?
#
loop_
_entity_poly.entity_id
_entity_poly.type
_entity_poly.pdbx_seq_one_letter_code
_entity_poly.pdbx_strand_id
1 'polypeptide(L)' 'MKKDIIVLGIESSCDETAASVVKNGREVLSSIVNSQIDIHKQYGGVVPEIASRNHVQNIDGVVK' A
#
# COMPACT_ATOMS: atom_id res chain seq x y z
N MET A 1 -0.17 11.95 -31.10
CA MET A 1 -0.23 10.79 -30.17
C MET A 1 -0.75 11.28 -28.83
N LYS A 2 -1.64 10.54 -28.16
CA LYS A 2 -2.01 10.85 -26.76
C LYS A 2 -0.81 10.53 -25.87
N LYS A 3 -0.50 11.43 -24.93
CA LYS A 3 0.54 11.22 -23.93
C LYS A 3 0.06 10.15 -22.94
N ASP A 4 0.95 9.23 -22.58
CA ASP A 4 0.68 8.26 -21.52
C ASP A 4 0.59 8.96 -20.15
N ILE A 5 -0.40 8.59 -19.36
CA ILE A 5 -0.59 9.05 -17.98
C ILE A 5 -0.08 7.96 -17.05
N ILE A 6 0.85 8.30 -16.17
CA ILE A 6 1.39 7.42 -15.14
C ILE A 6 0.86 7.89 -13.79
N VAL A 7 0.21 7.00 -13.05
CA VAL A 7 -0.40 7.26 -11.75
C VAL A 7 0.33 6.45 -10.69
N LEU A 8 0.75 7.10 -9.61
CA LEU A 8 1.19 6.44 -8.38
C LEU A 8 -0.04 6.32 -7.46
N GLY A 9 -0.45 5.10 -7.16
CA GLY A 9 -1.47 4.80 -6.15
C GLY A 9 -0.82 4.43 -4.83
N ILE A 10 -1.34 4.95 -3.72
CA ILE A 10 -0.96 4.60 -2.36
C ILE A 10 -2.22 4.10 -1.64
N GLU A 11 -2.11 2.98 -0.94
CA GLU A 11 -3.21 2.36 -0.20
C GLU A 11 -2.79 2.13 1.25
N SER A 12 -3.61 2.63 2.19
CA SER A 12 -3.35 2.60 3.64
C SER A 12 -4.65 2.70 4.45
N SER A 13 -5.75 2.09 3.97
CA SER A 13 -7.07 2.21 4.60
C SER A 13 -7.27 1.32 5.83
N CYS A 14 -6.61 0.15 5.88
CA CYS A 14 -6.80 -0.85 6.94
C CYS A 14 -5.46 -1.33 7.52
N ASP A 15 -4.97 -2.52 7.14
CA ASP A 15 -3.77 -3.14 7.68
C ASP A 15 -2.71 -3.48 6.61
N GLU A 16 -2.96 -3.12 5.36
CA GLU A 16 -1.97 -3.12 4.29
C GLU A 16 -1.40 -1.71 4.04
N THR A 17 -0.08 -1.64 3.87
CA THR A 17 0.58 -0.49 3.24
C THR A 17 0.98 -0.92 1.84
N ALA A 18 0.48 -0.26 0.80
CA ALA A 18 0.80 -0.63 -0.57
C ALA A 18 1.01 0.58 -1.47
N ALA A 19 1.79 0.36 -2.53
CA ALA A 19 1.93 1.31 -3.62
C ALA A 19 1.90 0.61 -4.98
N SER A 20 1.41 1.32 -6.00
CA SER A 20 1.38 0.82 -7.37
C SER A 20 1.63 1.92 -8.39
N VAL A 21 2.19 1.56 -9.53
CA VAL A 21 2.33 2.43 -10.69
C VAL A 21 1.42 1.92 -11.78
N VAL A 22 0.46 2.74 -12.23
CA VAL A 22 -0.54 2.36 -13.24
C VAL A 22 -0.44 3.29 -14.44
N LYS A 23 -0.38 2.70 -15.64
CA LYS A 23 -0.41 3.40 -16.91
C LYS A 23 -1.83 3.46 -17.46
N ASN A 24 -2.28 4.67 -17.79
CA ASN A 24 -3.57 4.98 -18.38
C ASN A 24 -4.77 4.33 -17.62
N GLY A 25 -4.63 4.13 -16.30
CA GLY A 25 -5.65 3.56 -15.43
C GLY A 25 -6.00 2.08 -15.66
N ARG A 26 -5.25 1.36 -16.52
CA ARG A 26 -5.59 -0.03 -16.90
C ARG A 26 -4.42 -1.00 -16.81
N GLU A 27 -3.20 -0.52 -17.05
CA GLU A 27 -2.02 -1.37 -17.07
C GLU A 27 -1.22 -1.14 -15.80
N VAL A 28 -1.04 -2.19 -15.00
CA VAL A 28 -0.23 -2.14 -13.77
C VAL A 28 1.23 -2.37 -14.16
N LEU A 29 2.08 -1.36 -13.92
CA LEU A 29 3.52 -1.42 -14.18
C LEU A 29 4.30 -1.93 -12.95
N SER A 30 3.82 -1.64 -11.75
CA SER A 30 4.38 -2.11 -10.48
C SER A 30 3.29 -2.15 -9.42
N SER A 31 3.37 -3.09 -8.48
CA SER A 31 2.49 -3.18 -7.31
C SER A 31 3.22 -3.91 -6.19
N ILE A 32 3.41 -3.23 -5.07
CA ILE A 32 4.07 -3.76 -3.86
C ILE A 32 3.10 -3.59 -2.69
N VAL A 33 2.98 -4.64 -1.88
CA VAL A 33 2.10 -4.70 -0.71
C VAL A 33 2.89 -5.20 0.50
N ASN A 34 2.74 -4.51 1.62
CA ASN A 34 3.21 -4.93 2.94
C ASN A 34 1.99 -5.12 3.85
N SER A 35 1.78 -6.34 4.33
CA SER A 35 0.62 -6.69 5.16
C SER A 35 1.01 -6.81 6.63
N GLN A 36 0.15 -6.28 7.51
CA GLN A 36 0.32 -6.32 8.96
C GLN A 36 -0.48 -7.46 9.62
N ILE A 37 -1.04 -8.39 8.83
CA ILE A 37 -1.85 -9.52 9.33
C ILE A 37 -1.16 -10.25 10.49
N ASP A 38 0.15 -10.51 10.38
CA ASP A 38 0.89 -11.23 11.43
C ASP A 38 0.99 -10.44 12.74
N ILE A 39 1.03 -9.11 12.66
CA ILE A 39 1.00 -8.23 13.83
C ILE A 39 -0.40 -8.20 14.45
N HIS A 40 -1.46 -8.23 13.66
CA HIS A 40 -2.84 -8.14 14.17
C HIS A 40 -3.40 -9.50 14.65
N LYS A 41 -2.85 -10.63 14.17
CA LYS A 41 -3.22 -11.98 14.62
C LYS A 41 -3.11 -12.17 16.13
N GLN A 42 -2.07 -11.62 16.77
CA GLN A 42 -1.88 -11.69 18.24
C GLN A 42 -2.97 -10.95 19.04
N TYR A 43 -3.70 -10.02 18.41
CA TYR A 43 -4.77 -9.26 19.05
C TYR A 43 -6.17 -9.78 18.69
N GLY A 44 -6.26 -10.79 17.80
CA GLY A 44 -7.54 -11.32 17.32
C GLY A 44 -8.30 -10.38 16.38
N GLY A 45 -7.66 -9.33 15.88
CA GLY A 45 -8.26 -8.34 14.99
C GLY A 45 -7.36 -7.12 14.79
N VAL A 46 -7.74 -6.25 13.84
CA VAL A 46 -6.98 -5.03 13.54
C VAL A 46 -7.07 -4.05 14.70
N VAL A 47 -5.91 -3.62 15.20
CA VAL A 47 -5.80 -2.56 16.20
C VAL A 47 -5.48 -1.24 15.50
N PRO A 48 -6.41 -0.26 15.44
CA PRO A 48 -6.26 0.94 14.59
C PRO A 48 -5.00 1.76 14.84
N GLU A 49 -4.60 1.94 16.10
CA GLU A 49 -3.39 2.68 16.46
C GLU A 49 -2.11 1.98 15.95
N ILE A 50 -2.06 0.65 16.06
CA ILE A 50 -0.93 -0.15 15.56
C ILE A 50 -0.88 -0.07 14.04
N ALA A 51 -2.05 -0.12 13.39
CA ALA A 51 -2.16 -0.03 11.94
C ALA A 51 -1.63 1.29 11.40
N SER A 52 -2.08 2.41 11.97
CA SER A 52 -1.63 3.75 11.62
C SER A 52 -0.10 3.90 11.72
N ARG A 53 0.51 3.43 12.81
CA ARG A 53 1.98 3.50 12.99
C ARG A 53 2.74 2.65 11.97
N ASN A 54 2.24 1.45 11.68
CA ASN A 54 2.87 0.56 10.71
C ASN A 54 2.78 1.10 9.29
N HIS A 55 1.74 1.86 8.93
CA HIS A 55 1.72 2.55 7.63
C HIS A 55 2.88 3.53 7.49
N VAL A 56 3.12 4.36 8.51
CA VAL A 56 4.23 5.33 8.51
C VAL A 56 5.59 4.63 8.43
N GLN A 57 5.77 3.51 9.13
CA GLN A 57 7.04 2.77 9.12
C GLN A 57 7.32 2.06 7.80
N ASN A 58 6.27 1.57 7.11
CA ASN A 58 6.42 0.71 5.93
C ASN A 58 6.27 1.46 4.60
N ILE A 59 5.88 2.74 4.59
CA ILE A 59 5.63 3.49 3.34
C ILE A 59 6.86 3.53 2.43
N ASP A 60 8.05 3.78 2.98
CA ASP A 60 9.31 3.78 2.21
C ASP A 60 9.57 2.42 1.55
N GLY A 61 9.19 1.33 2.21
CA GLY A 61 9.39 -0.03 1.69
C GLY A 61 8.59 -0.32 0.43
N VAL A 62 7.46 0.36 0.22
CA VAL A 62 6.57 0.10 -0.91
C VAL A 62 6.72 1.11 -2.06
N VAL A 63 7.38 2.25 -1.86
CA VAL A 63 7.58 3.31 -2.88
C VAL A 63 9.01 3.38 -3.45
N LYS A 64 9.77 2.28 -3.39
CA LYS A 64 11.17 2.21 -3.89
C LYS A 64 11.30 2.07 -5.40
#